data_AF-A0AA39U416-F1
#
_entry.id   AF-A0AA39U416-F1
#
_cell.length_a   1.000
_cell.length_b   1.000
_cell.length_c   1.000
_cell.angle_alpha   90.00
_cell.angle_beta   90.00
_cell.angle_gamma   90.00
#
_symmetry.space_group_name_H-M   'P 1'
#
loop_
_entity.id
_entity.type
_entity.pdbx_description
1 polymer ?
#
loop_
_entity_poly.entity_id
_entity_poly.type
_entity_poly.pdbx_seq_one_letter_code
_entity_poly.pdbx_strand_id
1 'polypeptide(L)'
;IAELDSLIDSTTSLLRYLTKDRNQALENQANAKKILSPCRRLPNELLTDIFIRCSSVCDELDSPLNPGAFHWTLSHVCRKWREVAIGTPEMWSHIRLSF
;
A
#
# COMPACT_ATOMS: atom_id res chain seq x y z
N ILE A 1 -49.56 16.38 -11.25
CA ILE A 1 -48.25 17.05 -11.17
C ILE A 1 -47.65 16.86 -9.78
N ALA A 2 -48.30 17.32 -8.70
CA ALA A 2 -47.80 17.16 -7.32
C ALA A 2 -47.49 15.70 -6.87
N GLU A 3 -48.30 14.70 -7.24
CA GLU A 3 -47.99 13.29 -6.95
C GLU A 3 -46.74 12.78 -7.68
N LEU A 4 -46.53 13.20 -8.94
CA LEU A 4 -45.35 12.81 -9.71
C LEU A 4 -44.09 13.43 -9.10
N ASP A 5 -44.16 14.70 -8.69
CA ASP A 5 -43.05 15.37 -8.01
C ASP A 5 -42.70 14.70 -6.67
N SER A 6 -43.72 14.27 -5.91
CA SER A 6 -43.52 13.52 -4.66
C SER A 6 -42.85 12.15 -4.91
N LEU A 7 -43.23 11.45 -5.98
CA LEU A 7 -42.63 10.16 -6.32
C LEU A 7 -41.18 10.33 -6.80
N ILE A 8 -40.89 11.40 -7.55
CA ILE A 8 -39.52 11.77 -7.97
C ILE A 8 -38.67 12.07 -6.72
N ASP A 9 -39.16 12.86 -5.78
CA ASP A 9 -38.43 13.19 -4.55
C ASP A 9 -38.14 11.95 -3.70
N SER A 10 -39.12 11.06 -3.55
CA SER A 10 -38.97 9.79 -2.83
C SER A 10 -37.93 8.88 -3.51
N THR A 11 -38.01 8.71 -4.83
CA THR A 11 -37.08 7.86 -5.61
C THR A 11 -35.67 8.41 -5.57
N THR A 12 -35.50 9.73 -5.71
CA THR A 12 -34.18 10.36 -5.66
C THR A 12 -33.57 10.29 -4.26
N SER A 13 -34.39 10.41 -3.21
CA SER A 13 -33.94 10.25 -1.83
C SER A 13 -33.51 8.83 -1.52
N LEU A 14 -34.26 7.82 -2.01
CA LEU A 14 -33.86 6.41 -1.88
C LEU A 14 -32.55 6.12 -2.65
N LEU A 15 -32.42 6.63 -3.88
CA LEU A 15 -31.20 6.48 -4.68
C LEU A 15 -30.00 7.09 -3.96
N ARG A 16 -30.17 8.28 -3.38
CA ARG A 16 -29.14 8.98 -2.60
C ARG A 16 -28.71 8.15 -1.39
N TYR A 17 -29.67 7.58 -0.66
CA TYR A 17 -29.40 6.71 0.48
C TYR A 17 -28.60 5.47 0.07
N LEU A 18 -29.06 4.72 -0.94
CA LEU A 18 -28.39 3.49 -1.39
C LEU A 18 -26.99 3.77 -1.97
N THR A 19 -26.83 4.90 -2.66
CA THR A 19 -25.51 5.32 -3.16
C THR A 19 -24.55 5.61 -2.01
N LYS A 20 -25.01 6.30 -0.98
CA LYS A 20 -24.22 6.56 0.23
C LYS A 20 -23.83 5.27 0.93
N ASP A 21 -24.78 4.35 1.11
CA ASP A 21 -24.55 3.06 1.77
C ASP A 21 -23.54 2.20 1.01
N ARG A 22 -23.69 2.11 -0.33
CA ARG A 22 -22.73 1.45 -1.20
C ARG A 22 -21.33 2.05 -1.06
N ASN A 23 -21.21 3.37 -1.09
CA ASN A 23 -19.91 4.03 -0.98
C ASN A 23 -19.25 3.77 0.38
N GLN A 24 -20.04 3.77 1.47
CA GLN A 24 -19.54 3.42 2.80
C GLN A 24 -19.05 1.96 2.86
N ALA A 25 -19.80 1.02 2.28
CA ALA A 25 -19.40 -0.38 2.23
C ALA A 25 -18.09 -0.57 1.44
N LEU A 26 -17.92 0.13 0.32
CA LEU A 26 -16.68 0.10 -0.48
C LEU A 26 -15.49 0.66 0.31
N GLU A 27 -15.68 1.77 1.02
CA GLU A 27 -14.65 2.35 1.88
C GLU A 27 -14.25 1.39 3.01
N ASN A 28 -15.24 0.80 3.68
CA ASN A 28 -15.01 -0.19 4.74
C ASN A 28 -14.22 -1.40 4.21
N GLN A 29 -14.59 -1.90 3.03
CA GLN A 29 -13.88 -3.00 2.38
C GLN A 29 -12.43 -2.63 2.04
N ALA A 30 -12.21 -1.44 1.49
CA ALA A 30 -10.86 -0.96 1.18
C ALA A 30 -10.00 -0.82 2.45
N ASN A 31 -10.57 -0.29 3.52
CA ASN A 31 -9.90 -0.15 4.81
C ASN A 31 -9.58 -1.51 5.44
N ALA A 32 -10.50 -2.48 5.38
CA ALA A 32 -10.25 -3.84 5.84
C ALA A 32 -9.11 -4.51 5.04
N LYS A 33 -9.13 -4.42 3.70
CA LYS A 33 -8.04 -4.94 2.85
C LYS A 33 -6.69 -4.32 3.20
N LYS A 34 -6.67 -3.01 3.43
CA LYS A 34 -5.48 -2.31 3.89
C LYS A 34 -5.00 -2.91 5.21
N ILE A 35 -5.84 -3.01 6.24
CA ILE A 35 -5.47 -3.48 7.60
C ILE A 35 -4.99 -4.92 7.58
N LEU A 36 -5.68 -5.77 6.82
CA LEU A 36 -5.39 -7.19 6.69
C LEU A 36 -4.23 -7.48 5.73
N SER A 37 -3.57 -6.46 5.18
CA SER A 37 -2.47 -6.67 4.25
C SER A 37 -1.35 -7.50 4.89
N PRO A 38 -0.81 -8.54 4.22
CA PRO A 38 0.25 -9.37 4.77
C PRO A 38 1.44 -8.56 5.27
N CYS A 39 1.81 -7.51 4.52
CA CYS A 39 2.89 -6.58 4.82
C CYS A 39 2.82 -5.96 6.23
N ARG A 40 1.61 -5.80 6.82
CA ARG A 40 1.44 -5.29 8.19
C ARG A 40 1.53 -6.39 9.25
N ARG A 41 1.11 -7.60 8.92
CA ARG A 41 1.02 -8.74 9.84
C ARG A 41 2.35 -9.45 10.06
N LEU A 42 3.27 -9.37 9.09
CA LEU A 42 4.60 -9.97 9.24
C LEU A 42 5.39 -9.28 10.37
N PRO A 43 6.03 -10.03 11.28
CA PRO A 43 7.03 -9.49 12.21
C PRO A 43 8.16 -8.78 11.48
N ASN A 44 8.85 -7.87 12.17
CA ASN A 44 9.98 -7.14 11.60
C ASN A 44 11.11 -8.08 11.17
N GLU A 45 11.38 -9.14 11.95
CA GLU A 45 12.41 -10.14 11.66
C GLU A 45 12.19 -10.83 10.30
N LEU A 46 10.94 -11.22 10.00
CA LEU A 46 10.62 -11.84 8.71
C LEU A 46 10.69 -10.85 7.55
N LEU A 47 10.33 -9.57 7.78
CA LEU A 47 10.50 -8.54 6.77
C LEU A 47 11.99 -8.30 6.47
N THR A 48 12.82 -8.23 7.50
CA THR A 48 14.28 -8.10 7.36
C THR A 48 14.88 -9.27 6.57
N ASP A 49 14.56 -10.52 6.93
CA ASP A 49 15.07 -11.71 6.21
C ASP A 49 14.64 -11.71 4.73
N ILE A 50 13.39 -11.34 4.43
CA ILE A 50 12.91 -11.18 3.05
C ILE A 50 13.70 -10.10 2.31
N PHE A 51 13.88 -8.92 2.92
CA PHE A 51 14.57 -7.79 2.29
C PHE A 51 16.03 -8.11 1.96
N ILE A 52 16.74 -8.77 2.88
CA ILE A 52 18.13 -9.19 2.67
C ILE A 52 18.24 -10.19 1.51
N ARG A 53 17.40 -11.24 1.54
CA ARG A 53 17.38 -12.25 0.47
C ARG A 53 17.07 -11.64 -0.90
N CYS A 54 16.11 -10.73 -0.96
CA CYS A 54 15.76 -10.06 -2.22
C CYS A 54 16.84 -9.07 -2.68
N SER A 55 17.50 -8.35 -1.75
CA SER A 55 18.61 -7.44 -2.06
C SER A 55 19.73 -8.17 -2.79
N SER A 56 20.12 -9.38 -2.34
CA SER A 56 21.14 -10.18 -3.03
C SER A 56 20.79 -10.58 -4.48
N VAL A 57 19.50 -10.61 -4.83
CA VAL A 57 19.03 -10.93 -6.20
C VAL A 57 18.92 -9.66 -7.05
N CYS A 58 18.58 -8.52 -6.44
CA CYS A 58 18.35 -7.26 -7.13
C CYS A 58 19.60 -6.40 -7.31
N ASP A 59 20.63 -6.56 -6.46
CA ASP A 59 21.87 -5.79 -6.48
C ASP A 59 22.69 -5.97 -7.76
N GLU A 60 22.50 -7.07 -8.50
CA GLU A 60 23.16 -7.29 -9.79
C GLU A 60 22.58 -6.43 -10.92
N LEU A 61 21.37 -5.88 -10.74
CA LEU A 61 20.58 -5.30 -11.82
C LEU A 61 20.41 -3.78 -11.74
N ASP A 62 20.65 -3.14 -10.59
CA ASP A 62 20.33 -1.73 -10.38
C ASP A 62 21.47 -0.92 -9.75
N SER A 63 21.73 0.26 -10.34
CA SER A 63 22.57 1.27 -9.70
C SER A 63 21.88 1.79 -8.44
N PRO A 64 22.55 1.92 -7.29
CA PRO A 64 21.98 2.44 -6.06
C PRO A 64 21.60 3.93 -6.15
N LEU A 65 22.05 4.63 -7.20
CA LEU A 65 21.61 5.99 -7.51
C LEU A 65 20.29 6.02 -8.28
N ASN A 66 19.80 4.88 -8.80
CA ASN A 66 18.48 4.78 -9.42
C ASN A 66 17.40 4.88 -8.33
N PRO A 67 16.52 5.90 -8.34
CA PRO A 67 15.42 5.99 -7.39
C PRO A 67 14.43 4.80 -7.47
N GLY A 68 14.43 4.09 -8.61
CA GLY A 68 13.68 2.86 -8.81
C GLY A 68 14.34 1.60 -8.26
N ALA A 69 15.58 1.69 -7.74
CA ALA A 69 16.27 0.52 -7.20
C ALA A 69 15.50 -0.12 -6.05
N PHE A 70 15.72 -1.41 -5.85
CA PHE A 70 15.01 -2.23 -4.88
C PHE A 70 14.99 -1.61 -3.47
N HIS A 71 16.13 -1.07 -3.02
CA HIS A 71 16.29 -0.54 -1.66
C HIS A 71 15.40 0.69 -1.40
N TRP A 72 15.33 1.59 -2.38
CA TRP A 72 14.47 2.76 -2.32
C TRP A 72 13.01 2.36 -2.43
N THR A 73 12.66 1.47 -3.37
CA THR A 73 11.30 1.00 -3.58
C THR A 73 10.69 0.42 -2.31
N LEU A 74 11.43 -0.42 -1.57
CA LEU A 74 10.95 -0.98 -0.29
C LEU A 74 10.64 0.11 0.75
N SER A 75 11.47 1.15 0.83
CA SER A 75 11.28 2.26 1.78
C SER A 75 10.04 3.14 1.46
N HIS A 76 9.46 3.00 0.27
CA HIS A 76 8.29 3.76 -0.17
C HIS A 76 6.97 2.98 -0.11
N VAL A 77 6.97 1.69 0.26
CA VAL A 77 5.73 0.87 0.34
C VAL A 77 4.82 1.30 1.49
N CYS A 78 5.34 1.34 2.72
CA CYS A 78 4.61 1.83 3.89
C CYS A 78 5.57 2.24 5.01
N ARG A 79 5.04 2.90 6.06
CA ARG A 79 5.86 3.34 7.21
C ARG A 79 6.63 2.19 7.87
N LYS A 80 5.99 1.03 8.10
CA LYS A 80 6.64 -0.14 8.70
C LYS A 80 7.79 -0.67 7.84
N TRP A 81 7.60 -0.75 6.53
CA TRP A 81 8.64 -1.20 5.60
C TRP A 81 9.81 -0.22 5.54
N ARG A 82 9.53 1.07 5.61
CA ARG A 82 10.57 2.11 5.72
C ARG A 82 11.41 1.95 6.98
N GLU A 83 10.77 1.80 8.14
CA GLU A 83 11.46 1.61 9.42
C GLU A 83 12.35 0.36 9.38
N VAL A 84 11.85 -0.76 8.83
CA VAL A 84 12.62 -2.00 8.68
C VAL A 84 13.77 -1.85 7.68
N ALA A 85 13.51 -1.29 6.49
CA ALA A 85 14.51 -1.15 5.43
C ALA A 85 15.67 -0.24 5.89
N ILE A 86 15.38 0.93 6.46
CA ILE A 86 16.39 1.85 6.97
C ILE A 86 17.10 1.25 8.19
N GLY A 87 16.36 0.55 9.06
CA GLY A 87 16.87 -0.07 10.29
C GLY A 87 17.63 -1.38 10.09
N THR A 88 17.84 -1.84 8.85
CA THR A 88 18.57 -3.07 8.53
C THR A 88 19.91 -2.73 7.87
N PRO A 89 21.02 -2.60 8.62
CA PRO A 89 22.31 -2.16 8.06
C PRO A 89 22.87 -3.08 6.98
N GLU A 90 22.61 -4.39 7.07
CA GLU A 90 23.07 -5.39 6.10
C GLU A 90 22.59 -5.07 4.68
N MET A 91 21.39 -4.52 4.54
CA MET A 91 20.80 -4.12 3.27
C MET A 91 21.55 -2.95 2.59
N TRP A 92 22.31 -2.18 3.36
CA TRP A 92 23.06 -1.01 2.88
C TRP A 92 24.57 -1.24 2.91
N SER A 93 25.00 -2.46 3.23
CA SER A 93 26.42 -2.80 3.39
C SER A 93 27.19 -2.84 2.06
N HIS A 94 26.48 -3.02 0.94
CA HIS A 94 27.07 -3.11 -0.40
C HIS A 94 26.37 -2.13 -1.35
N ILE A 95 27.07 -1.07 -1.74
CA ILE A 95 26.57 -0.04 -2.66
C ILE A 95 27.55 0.03 -3.84
N ARG A 96 27.13 -0.49 -5.00
CA ARG A 96 27.96 -0.50 -6.21
C ARG A 96 27.66 0.72 -7.08
N LEU A 97 28.57 1.68 -7.09
CA LEU A 97 28.48 2.84 -7.99
C LEU A 97 29.16 2.50 -9.32
N SER A 98 28.37 2.41 -10.40
CA SER A 98 28.88 2.37 -11.77
C SER A 98 28.81 3.77 -12.38
N PHE A 99 29.93 4.25 -12.92
CA PHE A 99 30.06 5.54 -13.63
C PHE A 99 30.07 5.33 -15.14
#